data_AF-A0A0Q6NCE3-F1
#
_entry.id   AF-A0A0Q6NCE3-F1
#
_cell.length_a   1.000
_cell.length_b   1.000
_cell.length_c   1.000
_cell.angle_alpha   90.00
_cell.angle_beta   90.00
_cell.angle_gamma   90.00
#
_symmetry.space_group_name_H-M   'P 1'
#
loop_
_entity.id
_entity.type
_entity.pdbx_description
1 polymer ?
#
loop_
_entity_poly.entity_id
_entity_poly.type
_entity_poly.pdbx_seq_one_letter_code
_entity_poly.pdbx_strand_id
1 'polypeptide(L)'
;MRQFTTGDLNKQVGDVTDVASREPVILTKHRKPRFVLMSYEHYERMRIGGDPRRAYHVSEMPEDHTKLFAAEIDRLARGEGYDDER
;
A
#
# COMPACT_ATOMS: atom_id res chain seq x y z
N MET A 1 -0.69 7.07 -16.24
CA MET A 1 -1.65 8.10 -15.76
C MET A 1 -2.12 8.96 -16.92
N ARG A 2 -3.28 8.64 -17.49
CA ARG A 2 -3.89 9.42 -18.56
C ARG A 2 -4.40 10.77 -18.03
N GLN A 3 -4.54 11.74 -18.93
CA GLN A 3 -5.07 13.07 -18.60
C GLN A 3 -6.36 13.33 -19.38
N PHE A 4 -7.35 13.86 -18.70
CA PHE A 4 -8.61 14.32 -19.26
C PHE A 4 -8.86 15.76 -18.82
N THR A 5 -9.59 16.52 -19.62
CA THR A 5 -10.11 17.81 -19.17
C THR A 5 -11.40 17.61 -18.36
N THR A 6 -11.78 18.60 -17.55
CA THR A 6 -13.11 18.62 -16.93
C THR A 6 -14.24 18.57 -17.98
N GLY A 7 -13.99 19.10 -19.19
CA GLY A 7 -14.94 19.02 -20.30
C GLY A 7 -15.10 17.60 -20.84
N ASP A 8 -14.01 16.83 -20.92
CA ASP A 8 -14.05 15.42 -21.36
C ASP A 8 -14.85 14.59 -20.36
N LEU A 9 -14.63 14.78 -19.05
CA LEU A 9 -15.41 14.08 -18.03
C LEU A 9 -16.93 14.34 -18.16
N ASN A 10 -17.34 15.57 -18.46
CA ASN A 10 -18.75 15.91 -18.64
C ASN A 10 -19.37 15.30 -19.92
N LYS A 11 -18.57 15.11 -20.98
CA LYS A 11 -19.05 14.58 -22.27
C LYS A 11 -19.07 13.06 -22.34
N GLN A 12 -18.09 12.42 -21.71
CA GLN A 12 -17.82 10.99 -21.82
C GLN A 12 -17.51 10.40 -20.44
N VAL A 13 -18.43 10.60 -19.49
CA VAL A 13 -18.24 10.18 -18.10
C VAL A 13 -17.96 8.68 -18.00
N GLY A 14 -18.68 7.85 -18.76
CA GLY A 14 -18.51 6.39 -18.78
C GLY A 14 -17.08 5.98 -19.13
N ASP A 15 -16.57 6.46 -20.26
CA ASP A 15 -15.21 6.14 -20.73
C ASP A 15 -14.14 6.63 -19.75
N VAL A 16 -14.30 7.85 -19.21
CA VAL A 16 -13.34 8.38 -18.22
C VAL A 16 -13.36 7.56 -16.93
N THR A 17 -14.55 7.12 -16.48
CA THR A 17 -14.67 6.26 -15.29
C THR A 17 -14.17 4.83 -15.51
N ASP A 18 -14.36 4.25 -16.69
CA ASP A 18 -13.82 2.92 -17.03
C ASP A 18 -12.29 2.95 -16.99
N VAL A 19 -11.67 4.00 -17.54
CA VAL A 19 -10.22 4.18 -17.44
C VAL A 19 -9.78 4.39 -15.99
N ALA A 20 -10.49 5.24 -15.24
CA ALA A 20 -10.20 5.51 -13.83
C ALA A 20 -10.35 4.29 -12.91
N SER A 21 -11.14 3.29 -13.34
CA SER A 21 -11.31 2.02 -12.63
C SER A 21 -10.05 1.14 -12.72
N ARG A 22 -9.28 1.26 -13.81
CA ARG A 22 -8.08 0.47 -14.09
C ARG A 22 -6.80 1.16 -13.63
N GLU A 23 -6.72 2.47 -13.84
CA GLU A 23 -5.59 3.29 -13.40
C GLU A 23 -6.06 4.69 -12.96
N PRO A 24 -5.36 5.36 -12.02
CA PRO A 24 -5.64 6.77 -11.76
C PRO A 24 -5.50 7.64 -13.02
N VAL A 25 -6.32 8.69 -13.12
CA VAL A 25 -6.30 9.66 -14.22
C VAL A 25 -6.28 11.09 -13.69
N ILE A 26 -5.61 12.00 -14.40
CA ILE A 26 -5.53 13.42 -14.04
C ILE A 26 -6.67 14.17 -14.70
N LEU A 27 -7.43 14.92 -13.92
CA LEU A 27 -8.39 15.91 -14.42
C LEU A 27 -7.73 17.29 -14.46
N THR A 28 -7.69 17.87 -15.65
CA THR A 28 -7.12 19.19 -15.91
C THR A 28 -8.21 20.24 -16.08
N LYS A 29 -7.91 21.45 -15.63
CA LYS A 29 -8.70 22.66 -15.90
C LYS A 29 -7.77 23.71 -16.50
N HIS A 30 -8.13 24.27 -17.65
CA HIS A 30 -7.27 25.20 -18.42
C HIS A 30 -5.84 24.65 -18.60
N ARG A 31 -5.72 23.38 -18.98
CA ARG A 31 -4.44 22.66 -19.18
C ARG A 31 -3.56 22.50 -17.92
N LYS A 32 -4.06 22.85 -16.74
CA LYS A 32 -3.36 22.61 -15.47
C LYS A 32 -3.98 21.41 -14.72
N PRO A 33 -3.18 20.46 -14.21
CA PRO A 33 -3.67 19.41 -13.31
C PRO A 33 -4.37 20.02 -12.09
N ARG A 34 -5.55 19.49 -11.74
CA ARG A 34 -6.31 19.96 -10.57
C ARG A 34 -6.77 18.82 -9.66
N PHE A 35 -7.20 17.71 -10.24
CA PHE A 35 -7.68 16.56 -9.50
C PHE A 35 -7.14 15.26 -10.09
N VAL A 36 -7.21 14.20 -9.30
CA VAL A 36 -7.01 12.82 -9.76
C VAL A 36 -8.33 12.08 -9.55
N LEU A 37 -8.77 11.33 -10.54
CA LEU A 37 -9.88 10.40 -10.44
C LEU A 37 -9.32 8.98 -10.43
N MET A 38 -9.80 8.14 -9.51
CA MET A 38 -9.40 6.74 -9.37
C MET A 38 -10.55 5.96 -8.74
N SER A 39 -10.49 4.63 -8.80
CA SER A 39 -11.45 3.80 -8.05
C SER A 39 -11.35 4.06 -6.55
N TYR A 40 -12.49 3.91 -5.86
CA TYR A 40 -12.55 4.06 -4.41
C TYR A 40 -11.60 3.08 -3.69
N GLU A 41 -11.53 1.84 -4.17
CA GLU A 41 -10.61 0.83 -3.64
C GLU A 41 -9.13 1.26 -3.77
N HIS A 42 -8.75 1.85 -4.91
CA HIS A 42 -7.40 2.37 -5.10
C HIS A 42 -7.10 3.52 -4.14
N TYR A 43 -8.05 4.44 -3.97
CA TYR A 43 -7.95 5.53 -3.01
C TYR A 43 -7.78 5.00 -1.57
N GLU A 44 -8.59 4.02 -1.15
CA GLU A 44 -8.49 3.46 0.20
C GLU A 44 -7.18 2.70 0.42
N ARG A 45 -6.67 1.93 -0.56
CA ARG A 45 -5.34 1.31 -0.47
C ARG A 45 -4.22 2.34 -0.29
N MET A 46 -4.31 3.49 -0.98
CA MET A 46 -3.35 4.58 -0.81
C MET A 46 -3.51 5.26 0.55
N ARG A 47 -4.75 5.51 0.97
CA ARG A 47 -5.09 6.17 2.24
C ARG A 47 -4.62 5.37 3.46
N ILE A 48 -4.83 4.06 3.44
CA ILE A 48 -4.44 3.15 4.53
C ILE A 48 -2.90 2.99 4.59
N GLY A 49 -2.19 3.44 3.55
CA GLY A 49 -0.74 3.56 3.56
C GLY A 49 -0.03 2.26 3.20
N GLY A 50 -0.21 1.78 1.97
CA GLY A 50 0.61 0.70 1.40
C GLY A 50 0.51 -0.64 2.17
N ASP A 51 1.36 -1.59 1.81
CA ASP A 51 1.51 -2.81 2.62
C ASP A 51 2.06 -2.40 4.00
N PRO A 52 1.34 -2.64 5.12
CA PRO A 52 1.85 -2.33 6.45
C PRO A 52 3.11 -3.14 6.79
N ARG A 53 3.41 -4.20 6.03
CA ARG A 53 4.64 -4.96 6.19
C ARG A 53 5.83 -4.10 5.79
N ARG A 54 6.73 -3.91 6.75
CA ARG A 54 7.96 -3.16 6.58
C ARG A 54 9.13 -4.09 6.85
N ALA A 55 10.08 -4.17 5.92
CA ALA A 55 11.33 -4.86 6.13
C ALA A 55 12.23 -4.00 7.02
N TYR A 56 12.80 -4.60 8.06
CA TYR A 56 13.76 -3.96 8.95
C TYR A 56 15.10 -4.64 8.81
N HIS A 57 16.18 -3.86 8.76
CA HIS A 57 17.51 -4.41 9.03
C HIS A 57 17.59 -4.82 10.51
N VAL A 58 18.44 -5.79 10.86
CA VAL A 58 18.58 -6.25 12.25
C VAL A 58 18.95 -5.08 13.19
N SER A 59 19.77 -4.13 12.71
CA SER A 59 20.15 -2.94 13.48
C SER A 59 19.02 -1.91 13.67
N GLU A 60 17.94 -2.01 12.90
CA GLU A 60 16.80 -1.09 12.92
C GLU A 60 15.52 -1.77 13.41
N MET A 61 15.64 -2.99 13.95
CA MET A 61 14.50 -3.77 14.39
C MET A 61 13.79 -3.10 15.57
N PRO A 62 12.45 -2.97 15.53
CA PRO A 62 11.69 -2.42 16.65
C PRO A 62 11.91 -3.22 17.94
N GLU A 63 11.92 -2.53 19.09
CA GLU A 63 12.19 -3.17 20.39
C GLU A 63 11.25 -4.33 20.71
N ASP A 64 9.98 -4.22 20.33
CA ASP A 64 9.00 -5.28 20.56
C ASP A 64 9.35 -6.57 19.79
N HIS A 65 9.85 -6.42 18.56
CA HIS A 65 10.36 -7.56 17.78
C HIS A 65 11.63 -8.12 18.41
N THR A 66 12.56 -7.25 18.84
CA THR A 66 13.79 -7.69 19.53
C THR A 66 13.48 -8.52 20.77
N LYS A 67 12.51 -8.12 21.58
CA LYS A 67 12.08 -8.87 22.77
C LYS A 67 11.49 -10.24 22.39
N LEU A 68 10.64 -10.30 21.36
CA LEU A 68 10.06 -11.54 20.87
C LEU A 68 11.14 -12.52 20.39
N PHE A 69 12.06 -12.06 19.55
CA PHE A 69 13.13 -12.90 19.02
C PHE A 69 14.13 -13.31 20.10
N ALA A 70 14.54 -12.39 20.98
CA ALA A 70 15.47 -12.72 22.06
C ALA A 70 14.90 -13.79 23.00
N ALA A 71 13.63 -13.69 23.38
CA ALA A 71 13.00 -14.68 24.24
C ALA A 71 12.99 -16.09 23.61
N GLU A 72 12.72 -16.16 22.31
CA GLU A 72 12.70 -17.42 21.57
C GLU A 72 14.12 -17.99 21.36
N ILE A 73 15.08 -17.14 21.02
CA ILE A 73 16.50 -17.53 20.89
C ILE A 73 17.03 -18.05 22.23
N ASP A 74 16.71 -17.41 23.36
CA ASP A 74 17.12 -17.85 24.69
C ASP A 74 16.47 -19.18 25.10
N ARG A 75 15.24 -19.45 24.65
CA ARG A 75 14.58 -20.75 24.83
C ARG A 75 15.30 -21.84 24.03
N LEU A 76 15.55 -21.59 22.75
CA LEU A 76 16.27 -22.51 21.87
C LEU A 76 17.73 -22.72 22.33
N ALA A 77 18.42 -21.70 22.82
CA ALA A 77 19.78 -21.83 23.34
C ALA A 77 19.87 -22.74 24.58
N ARG A 78 18.78 -22.86 25.35
CA ARG A 78 18.67 -23.80 26.48
C ARG A 78 18.33 -25.23 26.05
N GLY A 79 18.17 -25.49 24.75
CA GLY A 79 17.82 -26.80 24.20
C GLY A 79 16.31 -27.12 24.29
N GLU A 80 15.49 -26.14 24.64
CA GLU A 80 14.03 -26.29 24.74
C GLU A 80 13.38 -26.04 23.37
N GLY A 81 12.49 -26.94 22.91
CA GLY A 81 11.69 -26.74 21.69
C GLY A 81 12.23 -27.35 20.39
N TYR A 82 13.33 -28.13 20.43
CA TYR A 82 13.80 -28.92 19.28
C TYR A 82 13.10 -30.29 19.14
N ASP A 83 12.31 -30.70 20.13
CA ASP A 83 11.73 -32.06 20.24
C ASP A 83 10.34 -32.22 19.61
N ASP A 84 9.79 -31.18 18.98
CA ASP A 84 8.40 -31.16 18.48
C ASP A 84 8.22 -31.74 17.04
N GLU A 85 9.24 -32.32 16.41
CA GLU A 85 9.13 -33.01 15.10
C GLU A 85 9.04 -34.54 15.22
N ARG A 86 7.98 -35.08 15.86
CA ARG A 86 7.63 -36.51 15.75
C ARG A 86 6.27 -36.75 15.10
#